data_AF-A0A560E536-F1
#
_entry.id   AF-A0A560E536-F1
#
_cell.length_a   1.000
_cell.length_b   1.000
_cell.length_c   1.000
_cell.angle_alpha   90.00
_cell.angle_beta   90.00
_cell.angle_gamma   90.00
#
_symmetry.space_group_name_H-M   'P 1'
#
loop_
_entity.id
_entity.type
_entity.pdbx_description
1 polymer ?
#
loop_
_entity_poly.entity_id
_entity_poly.type
_entity_poly.pdbx_seq_one_letter_code
_entity_poly.pdbx_strand_id
1 'polypeptide(L)' 'MRCLHAMLRVRNLDAALKFYQDALGLKEVRRIGNDKGRFTLVFLCSSELR' A
#
# COMPACT_ATOMS: atom_id res chain seq x y z
N MET A 1 -4.95 -8.54 -21.44
CA MET A 1 -4.42 -8.67 -20.07
C MET A 1 -4.50 -7.32 -19.37
N ARG A 2 -4.87 -7.24 -18.08
CA ARG A 2 -4.98 -5.98 -17.32
C ARG A 2 -4.01 -6.00 -16.14
N CYS A 3 -3.19 -4.96 -15.99
CA CYS A 3 -2.40 -4.76 -14.78
C CYS A 3 -3.34 -4.37 -13.63
N LEU A 4 -3.38 -5.18 -12.58
CA LEU A 4 -4.27 -4.96 -11.44
C LEU A 4 -3.61 -4.16 -10.32
N HIS A 5 -2.29 -4.26 -10.17
CA HIS A 5 -1.53 -3.56 -9.14
C HIS A 5 -0.05 -3.49 -9.51
N ALA A 6 0.65 -2.48 -8.96
CA ALA A 6 2.10 -2.39 -8.94
C ALA A 6 2.59 -2.63 -7.51
N MET A 7 3.56 -3.52 -7.31
CA MET A 7 4.09 -3.87 -5.99
C MET A 7 5.46 -3.23 -5.78
N LEU A 8 5.60 -2.45 -4.71
CA LEU A 8 6.85 -1.83 -4.30
C LEU A 8 7.22 -2.30 -2.89
N ARG A 9 8.47 -2.73 -2.71
CA ARG A 9 9.00 -3.06 -1.38
C ARG A 9 9.62 -1.82 -0.77
N VAL A 10 9.29 -1.57 0.49
CA VAL A 10 9.76 -0.40 1.24
C VAL A 10 10.48 -0.86 2.49
N ARG A 11 11.49 -0.08 2.90
CA ARG A 11 12.28 -0.36 4.12
C ARG A 11 11.56 0.07 5.39
N ASN A 12 10.80 1.17 5.33
CA ASN A 12 10.04 1.72 6.45
C ASN A 12 8.59 1.93 5.97
N LEU A 13 7.66 1.19 6.56
CA LEU A 13 6.26 1.21 6.15
C LEU A 13 5.58 2.53 6.53
N ASP A 14 5.87 3.09 7.71
CA ASP A 14 5.24 4.32 8.19
C ASP A 14 5.64 5.52 7.33
N ALA A 15 6.92 5.61 6.97
CA ALA A 15 7.42 6.66 6.08
C ALA A 15 6.79 6.55 4.67
N ALA A 16 6.62 5.33 4.17
CA ALA A 16 5.97 5.10 2.89
C ALA A 16 4.48 5.48 2.93
N LEU A 17 3.76 5.08 3.99
CA LEU A 17 2.35 5.42 4.15
C LEU A 17 2.15 6.93 4.21
N LYS A 18 3.00 7.65 4.96
CA LYS A 18 2.96 9.11 5.00
C LYS A 18 3.12 9.72 3.60
N PHE A 19 4.08 9.26 2.81
CA PHE A 19 4.28 9.74 1.44
C PHE A 19 3.06 9.44 0.55
N TYR A 20 2.59 8.20 0.53
CA TYR A 20 1.49 7.82 -0.35
C TYR A 20 0.14 8.40 0.07
N GLN A 21 -0.10 8.59 1.37
CA GLN A 21 -1.34 9.15 1.90
C GLN A 21 -1.33 10.68 1.87
N ASP A 22 -0.30 11.32 2.42
CA ASP A 22 -0.28 12.79 2.58
C ASP A 22 0.15 13.49 1.28
N ALA A 23 1.17 12.97 0.58
CA ALA A 23 1.69 13.63 -0.62
C ALA A 23 0.92 13.24 -1.89
N LEU A 24 0.43 12.00 -1.98
CA LEU A 24 -0.25 11.47 -3.15
C LEU A 24 -1.77 11.27 -2.97
N GLY A 25 -2.30 11.46 -1.75
CA GLY A 25 -3.73 11.36 -1.48
C GLY A 25 -4.31 9.94 -1.56
N LEU A 26 -3.47 8.90 -1.60
CA LEU A 26 -3.94 7.51 -1.67
C LEU A 26 -4.49 7.07 -0.32
N LYS A 27 -5.46 6.16 -0.34
CA LYS A 27 -6.09 5.61 0.87
C LYS A 27 -5.82 4.13 0.97
N GLU A 28 -5.58 3.67 2.19
CA GLU A 28 -5.47 2.25 2.47
C GLU A 28 -6.82 1.57 2.28
N VAL A 29 -6.84 0.52 1.46
CA VAL A 29 -8.04 -0.27 1.16
C VAL A 29 -7.96 -1.69 1.72
N ARG A 30 -6.74 -2.20 1.94
CA ARG A 30 -6.52 -3.54 2.49
C ARG A 30 -5.14 -3.65 3.11
N ARG A 31 -5.06 -4.36 4.23
CA ARG A 31 -3.81 -4.73 4.89
C ARG A 31 -3.80 -6.21 5.23
N ILE A 32 -2.65 -6.84 5.06
CA ILE A 32 -2.42 -8.24 5.39
C ILE A 32 -1.10 -8.33 6.15
N GLY A 33 -1.16 -8.76 7.41
CA GLY A 33 0.02 -9.11 8.20
C GLY A 33 0.29 -10.61 8.14
N ASN A 34 1.57 -10.98 8.09
CA ASN A 34 1.99 -12.38 8.22
C ASN A 34 3.23 -12.45 9.11
N ASP A 35 3.01 -12.83 10.38
CA ASP A 35 4.09 -12.93 11.37
C ASP A 35 5.09 -14.05 11.03
N LYS A 36 4.61 -15.21 10.57
CA LYS A 36 5.48 -16.33 10.17
C LYS A 36 6.38 -15.95 9.00
N GLY A 37 5.82 -15.23 8.02
CA GLY A 37 6.54 -14.72 6.86
C GLY A 37 7.31 -13.42 7.11
N ARG A 38 7.12 -12.80 8.28
CA ARG A 38 7.70 -11.51 8.68
C ARG A 38 7.52 -10.41 7.64
N PHE A 39 6.31 -10.29 7.08
CA PHE A 39 5.98 -9.22 6.14
C PHE A 39 4.59 -8.63 6.39
N THR A 40 4.40 -7.41 5.90
CA THR A 40 3.10 -6.73 5.86
C THR A 40 2.87 -6.24 4.44
N LEU A 41 1.69 -6.55 3.89
CA LEU A 41 1.21 -5.99 2.62
C LEU A 41 0.18 -4.91 2.92
N VAL A 42 0.32 -3.76 2.27
CA VAL A 42 -0.65 -2.67 2.32
C VAL A 42 -1.01 -2.29 0.89
N PHE A 43 -2.30 -2.33 0.57
CA PHE A 43 -2.84 -1.92 -0.71
C PHE A 43 -3.42 -0.52 -0.57
N LEU A 44 -3.01 0.37 -1.49
CA LEU A 44 -3.42 1.75 -1.53
C LEU A 44 -4.12 2.03 -2.87
N CYS A 45 -5.22 2.78 -2.83
CA CYS A 45 -5.95 3.22 -4.02
C CYS A 45 -6.30 4.70 -3.93
N SER A 46 -6.46 5.35 -5.09
CA SER A 46 -7.08 6.68 -5.15
C SER A 46 -8.55 6.58 -4.75
N SER A 47 -9.07 7.61 -4.08
CA SER A 47 -10.48 7.67 -3.69
C SER A 47 -11.46 7.74 -4.87
N GLU A 48 -10.99 8.11 -6.07
CA GLU A 48 -11.83 8.16 -7.29
C GLU A 48 -12.06 6.80 -7.95
N LEU A 49 -11.29 5.76 -7.60
CA LEU A 49 -11.39 4.44 -8.23
C LEU A 49 -12.47 3.54 -7.62
N ARG A 50 -13.59 4.10 -7.16
CA ARG A 50 -14.74 3.34 -6.63
C ARG A 50 -15.68 2.88 -7.74
#